data_AF-A0A537ZR57-F1
#
_entry.id   AF-A0A537ZR57-F1
#
_cell.length_a   1.000
_cell.length_b   1.000
_cell.length_c   1.000
_cell.angle_alpha   90.00
_cell.angle_beta   90.00
_cell.angle_gamma   90.00
#
_symmetry.space_group_name_H-M   'P 1'
#
loop_
_entity.id
_entity.type
_entity.pdbx_description
1 polymer ?
#
loop_
_entity_poly.entity_id
_entity_poly.type
_entity_poly.pdbx_seq_one_letter_code
_entity_poly.pdbx_strand_id
1 'polypeptide(L)'
;MTRFWKAPKAPLAVAAILAMPLFFTALMATSLAVEKPTVVGHVLRHGRLVAKLGDPSGTTEAAIWLLAIVAPLAVVLIGAGAMMIGRAGVIASALAAIVASVVLLVPLGTWANRHTGRYPDGIDLIRQSSSSDIYLRGEWEGTARTTARQLGIVTIVLGGAAIGVFVLLEVRRRRGVKGMIVPPPPALAEGQSQTVRTGMGRRWFGR
;
A
#
# COMPACT_ATOMS: atom_id res chain seq x y z
N MET A 1 0.37 27.87 4.21
CA MET A 1 -0.37 26.59 4.41
C MET A 1 -1.49 26.31 3.38
N THR A 2 -2.02 27.29 2.65
CA THR A 2 -3.18 27.09 1.73
C THR A 2 -2.89 26.28 0.45
N ARG A 3 -1.62 26.13 0.05
CA ARG A 3 -1.22 25.41 -1.18
C ARG A 3 -1.45 23.91 -1.12
N PHE A 4 -1.36 23.31 0.07
CA PHE A 4 -1.52 21.86 0.27
C PHE A 4 -2.97 21.41 0.04
N TRP A 5 -3.94 22.24 0.42
CA TRP A 5 -5.37 21.95 0.29
C TRP A 5 -5.88 21.96 -1.16
N LYS A 6 -5.13 22.63 -2.07
CA LYS A 6 -5.44 22.69 -3.50
C LYS A 6 -4.61 21.71 -4.34
N ALA A 7 -3.70 20.96 -3.72
CA ALA A 7 -2.85 20.00 -4.43
C ALA A 7 -3.68 18.82 -4.96
N PRO A 8 -3.30 18.24 -6.11
CA PRO A 8 -3.98 17.06 -6.63
C PRO A 8 -3.82 15.90 -5.65
N LYS A 9 -4.93 15.28 -5.25
CA LYS A 9 -4.96 14.15 -4.32
C LYS A 9 -4.59 12.80 -4.97
N ALA A 10 -4.44 12.78 -6.30
CA ALA A 10 -4.19 11.55 -7.07
C ALA A 10 -2.90 10.80 -6.66
N PRO A 11 -1.73 11.46 -6.45
CA PRO A 11 -0.52 10.77 -5.99
C PRO A 11 -0.71 10.04 -4.66
N LEU A 12 -1.41 10.69 -3.70
CA LEU A 12 -1.70 10.12 -2.40
C LEU A 12 -2.70 8.96 -2.51
N ALA A 13 -3.74 9.10 -3.34
CA ALA A 13 -4.72 8.03 -3.55
C ALA A 13 -4.06 6.77 -4.14
N VAL A 14 -3.19 6.93 -5.15
CA VAL A 14 -2.44 5.80 -5.73
C VAL A 14 -1.52 5.16 -4.69
N ALA A 15 -0.80 5.95 -3.90
CA ALA A 15 0.04 5.43 -2.82
C ALA A 15 -0.76 4.64 -1.78
N ALA A 16 -1.91 5.16 -1.35
CA ALA A 16 -2.78 4.49 -0.37
C ALA A 16 -3.36 3.17 -0.90
N ILE A 17 -3.78 3.13 -2.17
CA ILE A 17 -4.29 1.89 -2.80
C ILE A 17 -3.20 0.83 -2.86
N LEU A 18 -1.98 1.20 -3.27
CA LEU A 18 -0.85 0.28 -3.39
C LEU A 18 -0.28 -0.14 -2.02
N ALA A 19 -0.47 0.69 -0.99
CA ALA A 19 0.00 0.39 0.36
C ALA A 19 -0.71 -0.85 0.96
N MET A 20 -1.96 -1.12 0.61
CA MET A 20 -2.71 -2.26 1.16
C MET A 20 -2.09 -3.62 0.79
N PRO A 21 -1.92 -4.01 -0.49
CA PRO A 21 -1.27 -5.26 -0.83
C PRO A 21 0.21 -5.28 -0.41
N LEU A 22 0.87 -4.10 -0.37
CA LEU A 22 2.24 -3.99 0.12
C LEU A 22 2.35 -4.29 1.62
N PHE A 23 1.37 -3.88 2.43
CA PHE A 23 1.31 -4.18 3.86
C PHE A 23 1.27 -5.70 4.09
N PHE A 24 0.39 -6.43 3.40
CA PHE A 24 0.32 -7.88 3.53
C PHE A 24 1.58 -8.58 3.00
N THR A 25 2.19 -8.04 1.93
CA THR A 25 3.49 -8.52 1.43
C THR A 25 4.58 -8.36 2.48
N ALA A 26 4.65 -7.18 3.11
CA ALA A 26 5.61 -6.88 4.17
C ALA A 26 5.36 -7.73 5.41
N LEU A 27 4.09 -7.92 5.79
CA LEU A 27 3.70 -8.78 6.92
C LEU A 27 4.23 -10.21 6.73
N MET A 28 3.90 -10.86 5.61
CA MET A 28 4.38 -12.21 5.31
C MET A 28 5.91 -12.29 5.24
N ALA A 29 6.56 -11.30 4.62
CA ALA A 29 8.01 -11.29 4.49
C ALA A 29 8.72 -11.06 5.84
N THR A 30 8.18 -10.19 6.69
CA THR A 30 8.72 -9.91 8.03
C THR A 30 8.46 -11.03 9.01
N SER A 31 7.34 -11.74 8.95
CA SER A 31 7.12 -12.99 9.69
C SER A 31 8.24 -13.99 9.36
N LEU A 32 8.48 -14.24 8.07
CA LEU A 32 9.59 -15.12 7.64
C LEU A 32 10.96 -14.63 8.11
N ALA A 33 11.20 -13.33 8.16
CA ALA A 33 12.50 -12.78 8.56
C ALA A 33 12.73 -12.84 10.08
N VAL A 34 11.73 -12.43 10.87
CA VAL A 34 11.91 -12.05 12.27
C VAL A 34 11.42 -13.13 13.23
N GLU A 35 10.39 -13.89 12.85
CA GLU A 35 9.73 -14.83 13.76
C GLU A 35 10.69 -15.89 14.30
N LYS A 36 10.74 -16.05 15.62
CA LYS A 36 11.64 -16.99 16.31
C LYS A 36 10.84 -17.82 17.30
N PRO A 37 11.13 -19.12 17.42
CA PRO A 37 10.48 -19.94 18.42
C PRO A 37 10.97 -19.54 19.82
N THR A 38 10.07 -19.59 20.80
CA THR A 38 10.46 -19.43 22.21
C THR A 38 10.90 -20.78 22.75
N VAL A 39 11.95 -20.82 23.57
CA VAL A 39 12.35 -22.07 24.26
C VAL A 39 11.52 -22.18 25.55
N VAL A 40 10.58 -23.14 25.58
CA VAL A 40 9.67 -23.33 26.72
C VAL A 40 10.21 -24.36 27.72
N GLY A 41 11.15 -25.21 27.30
CA GLY A 41 11.79 -26.17 28.19
C GLY A 41 12.74 -27.10 27.44
N HIS A 42 13.16 -28.19 28.09
CA HIS A 42 13.93 -29.27 27.46
C HIS A 42 13.19 -30.58 27.66
N VAL A 43 13.11 -31.40 26.61
CA VAL A 43 12.49 -32.74 26.64
C VAL A 43 13.54 -33.77 26.24
N LEU A 44 13.52 -34.94 26.87
CA LEU A 44 14.34 -36.07 26.44
C LEU A 44 13.74 -36.69 25.17
N ARG A 45 14.48 -36.65 24.06
CA ARG A 45 14.15 -37.32 22.80
C ARG A 45 15.31 -38.24 22.44
N HIS A 46 15.06 -39.55 22.35
CA HIS A 46 16.09 -40.58 22.10
C HIS A 46 17.30 -40.48 23.06
N GLY A 47 17.06 -40.27 24.35
CA GLY A 47 18.14 -40.17 25.35
C GLY A 47 18.94 -38.86 25.33
N ARG A 48 18.61 -37.91 24.44
CA ARG A 48 19.22 -36.57 24.39
C ARG A 48 18.24 -35.50 24.85
N LEU A 49 18.70 -34.53 25.62
CA LEU A 49 17.93 -33.33 25.94
C LEU A 49 17.82 -32.45 24.70
N VAL A 50 16.60 -32.22 24.23
CA VAL A 50 16.29 -31.36 23.09
C VAL A 50 15.41 -30.20 23.59
N ALA A 51 15.71 -28.98 23.16
CA ALA A 51 14.90 -27.82 23.50
C ALA A 51 13.48 -27.97 22.94
N LYS A 52 12.47 -27.86 23.81
CA LYS A 52 11.08 -27.75 23.42
C LYS A 52 10.83 -26.33 22.94
N LEU A 53 10.60 -26.19 21.65
CA LEU A 53 10.16 -24.94 21.05
C LEU A 53 8.69 -24.72 21.39
N GLY A 54 8.32 -23.47 21.62
CA GLY A 54 6.97 -22.97 21.87
C GLY A 54 6.65 -21.82 20.92
N ASP A 55 5.43 -21.31 21.07
CA ASP A 55 4.91 -20.18 20.30
C ASP A 55 5.86 -18.97 20.34
N PRO A 56 5.89 -18.15 19.27
CA PRO A 56 6.69 -16.94 19.25
C PRO A 56 6.33 -16.03 20.43
N SER A 57 7.33 -15.35 20.98
CA SER A 57 7.08 -14.40 22.07
C SER A 57 6.24 -13.22 21.56
N GLY A 58 5.35 -12.68 22.40
CA GLY A 58 4.56 -11.49 22.03
C GLY A 58 5.40 -10.27 21.62
N THR A 59 6.66 -10.19 22.08
CA THR A 59 7.64 -9.18 21.63
C THR A 59 8.02 -9.36 20.16
N THR A 60 8.11 -10.60 19.68
CA THR A 60 8.39 -10.94 18.28
C THR A 60 7.21 -10.56 17.40
N GLU A 61 5.99 -10.86 17.84
CA GLU A 61 4.77 -10.47 17.13
C GLU A 61 4.67 -8.95 16.97
N ALA A 62 4.88 -8.19 18.05
CA ALA A 62 4.85 -6.72 18.00
C ALA A 62 5.90 -6.16 17.02
N ALA A 63 7.10 -6.76 16.97
CA ALA A 63 8.14 -6.37 16.03
C ALA A 63 7.73 -6.64 14.58
N ILE A 64 7.08 -7.77 14.30
CA ILE A 64 6.55 -8.12 12.97
C ILE A 64 5.53 -7.07 12.53
N TRP A 65 4.56 -6.73 13.37
CA TRP A 65 3.55 -5.71 13.05
C TRP A 65 4.18 -4.34 12.78
N LEU A 66 5.12 -3.91 13.63
CA LEU A 66 5.79 -2.62 13.47
C LEU A 66 6.58 -2.56 12.15
N LEU A 67 7.35 -3.60 11.85
CA LEU A 67 8.15 -3.67 10.62
C LEU A 67 7.28 -3.79 9.36
N ALA A 68 6.16 -4.49 9.44
CA ALA A 68 5.21 -4.62 8.32
C ALA A 68 4.60 -3.28 7.90
N ILE A 69 4.49 -2.31 8.82
CA ILE A 69 3.96 -0.97 8.54
C ILE A 69 4.99 -0.07 7.84
N VAL A 70 6.30 -0.32 8.00
CA VAL A 70 7.36 0.58 7.52
C VAL A 70 7.26 0.84 6.01
N ALA A 71 7.19 -0.22 5.21
CA ALA A 71 7.11 -0.10 3.75
C ALA A 71 5.85 0.63 3.25
N PRO A 72 4.62 0.23 3.63
CA PRO A 72 3.41 0.92 3.19
C PRO A 72 3.34 2.36 3.72
N LEU A 73 3.78 2.64 4.95
CA LEU A 73 3.83 3.99 5.48
C LEU A 73 4.82 4.86 4.67
N ALA A 74 6.00 4.35 4.34
CA ALA A 74 6.96 5.06 3.51
C ALA A 74 6.38 5.42 2.13
N VAL A 75 5.66 4.49 1.49
CA VAL A 75 4.98 4.74 0.21
C VAL A 75 3.91 5.82 0.34
N VAL A 76 3.10 5.79 1.40
CA VAL A 76 2.09 6.84 1.68
C VAL A 76 2.75 8.20 1.91
N LEU A 77 3.84 8.26 2.68
CA LEU A 77 4.58 9.50 2.92
C LEU A 77 5.20 10.06 1.63
N ILE A 78 5.77 9.19 0.78
CA ILE A 78 6.27 9.58 -0.55
C ILE A 78 5.11 10.11 -1.40
N GLY A 79 3.96 9.45 -1.40
CA GLY A 79 2.77 9.91 -2.13
C GLY A 79 2.24 11.25 -1.63
N ALA A 80 2.27 11.48 -0.32
CA ALA A 80 1.93 12.76 0.28
C ALA A 80 2.90 13.88 -0.13
N GLY A 81 4.20 13.61 -0.12
CA GLY A 81 5.23 14.54 -0.61
C GLY A 81 5.12 14.80 -2.12
N ALA A 82 4.80 13.77 -2.90
CA ALA A 82 4.66 13.83 -4.36
C ALA A 82 3.51 14.75 -4.82
N MET A 83 2.55 15.06 -3.94
CA MET A 83 1.52 16.08 -4.21
C MET A 83 2.13 17.47 -4.51
N MET A 84 3.33 17.75 -4.02
CA MET A 84 4.04 19.02 -4.29
C MET A 84 4.47 19.18 -5.75
N ILE A 85 4.65 18.07 -6.47
CA ILE A 85 5.05 18.02 -7.90
C ILE A 85 3.81 17.97 -8.81
N GLY A 86 2.61 18.06 -8.23
CA GLY A 86 1.35 18.05 -8.96
C GLY A 86 1.01 16.67 -9.51
N ARG A 87 0.51 16.61 -10.75
CA ARG A 87 -0.03 15.36 -11.33
C ARG A 87 1.06 14.33 -11.63
N ALA A 88 2.28 14.77 -11.93
CA ALA A 88 3.43 13.89 -12.15
C ALA A 88 3.79 13.07 -10.89
N GLY A 89 3.33 13.50 -9.71
CA GLY A 89 3.51 12.75 -8.46
C GLY A 89 2.92 11.34 -8.49
N VAL A 90 1.95 11.04 -9.39
CA VAL A 90 1.41 9.69 -9.57
C VAL A 90 2.51 8.70 -9.95
N ILE A 91 3.46 9.11 -10.80
CA ILE A 91 4.59 8.26 -11.20
C ILE A 91 5.49 8.00 -10.01
N ALA A 92 5.80 9.03 -9.22
CA ALA A 92 6.64 8.88 -8.03
C ALA A 92 6.02 7.91 -7.00
N SER A 93 4.72 8.03 -6.71
CA SER A 93 4.00 7.11 -5.83
C SER A 93 4.04 5.67 -6.33
N ALA A 94 3.77 5.45 -7.62
CA ALA A 94 3.74 4.13 -8.21
C ALA A 94 5.13 3.49 -8.25
N LEU A 95 6.17 4.25 -8.62
CA LEU A 95 7.56 3.77 -8.60
C LEU A 95 8.02 3.42 -7.18
N ALA A 96 7.66 4.23 -6.18
CA ALA A 96 7.99 3.93 -4.79
C ALA A 96 7.38 2.60 -4.33
N ALA A 97 6.12 2.34 -4.68
CA ALA A 97 5.46 1.06 -4.38
C ALA A 97 6.15 -0.12 -5.10
N ILE A 98 6.49 0.04 -6.38
CA ILE A 98 7.20 -0.99 -7.16
C ILE A 98 8.55 -1.31 -6.52
N VAL A 99 9.35 -0.29 -6.18
CA VAL A 99 10.66 -0.47 -5.54
C VAL A 99 10.50 -1.16 -4.19
N ALA A 100 9.55 -0.72 -3.36
CA ALA A 100 9.28 -1.35 -2.06
C ALA A 100 8.88 -2.83 -2.22
N SER A 101 8.02 -3.17 -3.18
CA SER A 101 7.68 -4.56 -3.49
C SER A 101 8.92 -5.36 -3.90
N VAL A 102 9.76 -4.84 -4.81
CA VAL A 102 10.98 -5.54 -5.23
C VAL A 102 11.92 -5.79 -4.06
N VAL A 103 12.16 -4.78 -3.22
CA VAL A 103 13.04 -4.89 -2.04
C VAL A 103 12.56 -5.98 -1.09
N LEU A 104 11.25 -6.13 -0.87
CA LEU A 104 10.68 -7.19 -0.03
C LEU A 104 10.78 -8.58 -0.67
N LEU A 105 10.67 -8.67 -1.99
CA LEU A 105 10.68 -9.94 -2.71
C LEU A 105 12.07 -10.55 -2.89
N VAL A 106 13.12 -9.74 -3.01
CA VAL A 106 14.49 -10.19 -3.25
C VAL A 106 14.99 -11.19 -2.18
N PRO A 107 14.93 -10.88 -0.86
CA PRO A 107 15.44 -11.79 0.17
C PRO A 107 14.44 -12.88 0.58
N LEU A 108 13.24 -12.93 -0.01
CA LEU A 108 12.13 -13.75 0.48
C LEU A 108 12.45 -15.25 0.54
N GLY A 109 13.18 -15.77 -0.45
CA GLY A 109 13.64 -17.16 -0.44
C GLY A 109 14.65 -17.45 0.68
N THR A 110 15.58 -16.53 0.90
CA THR A 110 16.57 -16.63 1.98
C THR A 110 15.92 -16.53 3.35
N TRP A 111 14.88 -15.70 3.51
CA TRP A 111 14.09 -15.62 4.74
C TRP A 111 13.30 -16.90 4.99
N ALA A 112 12.61 -17.42 3.99
CA ALA A 112 11.90 -18.70 4.11
C ALA A 112 12.82 -19.85 4.51
N ASN A 113 13.97 -20.01 3.86
CA ASN A 113 14.92 -21.07 4.19
C ASN A 113 15.48 -20.95 5.61
N ARG A 114 15.82 -19.72 6.04
CA ARG A 114 16.26 -19.46 7.41
C ARG A 114 15.15 -19.69 8.43
N HIS A 115 13.91 -19.36 8.07
CA HIS A 115 12.74 -19.64 8.89
C HIS A 115 12.57 -21.15 9.10
N THR A 116 12.49 -21.94 8.04
CA THR A 116 12.37 -23.40 8.14
C THR A 116 13.52 -24.04 8.95
N GLY A 117 14.73 -23.48 8.87
CA GLY A 117 15.87 -23.93 9.69
C GLY A 117 15.71 -23.67 11.19
N ARG A 118 14.97 -22.63 11.60
CA ARG A 118 14.66 -22.34 13.02
C ARG A 118 13.60 -23.28 13.59
N TYR A 119 12.80 -23.92 12.74
CA TYR A 119 11.71 -24.82 13.11
C TYR A 119 11.99 -26.24 12.57
N PRO A 120 12.97 -26.97 13.14
CA PRO A 120 13.39 -28.28 12.64
C PRO A 120 12.30 -29.35 12.74
N ASP A 121 11.35 -29.19 13.66
CA ASP A 121 10.22 -30.10 13.85
C ASP A 121 8.92 -29.59 13.21
N GLY A 122 8.93 -28.41 12.56
CA GLY A 122 7.74 -27.71 12.07
C GLY A 122 7.28 -26.57 13.02
N ILE A 123 6.47 -25.65 12.50
CA ILE A 123 5.90 -24.52 13.25
C ILE A 123 4.66 -24.93 14.03
N ASP A 124 3.90 -25.92 13.54
CA ASP A 124 2.73 -26.40 14.25
C ASP A 124 3.19 -27.32 15.39
N LEU A 125 3.58 -26.68 16.50
CA LEU A 125 3.79 -27.28 17.82
C LEU A 125 2.47 -27.75 18.44
N ILE A 126 1.45 -27.94 17.61
CA ILE A 126 0.25 -28.65 17.90
C ILE A 126 0.66 -30.12 18.08
N ARG A 127 0.29 -30.69 19.23
CA ARG A 127 0.58 -32.10 19.54
C ARG A 127 0.05 -32.95 18.36
N GLN A 128 0.84 -33.88 17.82
CA GLN A 128 0.45 -34.81 16.72
C GLN A 128 -0.90 -35.53 16.94
N SER A 129 -1.42 -35.55 18.17
CA SER A 129 -2.72 -36.09 18.53
C SER A 129 -3.89 -35.12 18.37
N SER A 130 -3.67 -33.87 17.94
CA SER A 130 -4.72 -32.87 17.76
C SER A 130 -5.13 -32.83 16.29
N SER A 131 -6.42 -33.00 16.03
CA SER A 131 -7.04 -32.91 14.70
C SER A 131 -7.04 -31.49 14.11
N SER A 132 -6.38 -30.53 14.76
CA SER A 132 -6.28 -29.12 14.36
C SER A 132 -4.93 -28.76 13.73
N ASP A 133 -4.03 -29.73 13.55
CA ASP A 133 -2.75 -29.56 12.88
C ASP A 133 -2.99 -29.62 11.36
N ILE A 134 -3.08 -28.45 10.73
CA ILE A 134 -3.53 -28.33 9.33
C ILE A 134 -2.36 -28.14 8.36
N TYR A 135 -1.14 -27.85 8.86
CA TYR A 135 0.01 -27.56 7.99
C TYR A 135 1.18 -28.53 8.22
N LEU A 136 1.63 -29.15 7.14
CA LEU A 136 2.85 -29.94 7.15
C LEU A 136 4.09 -29.03 7.32
N ARG A 137 5.21 -29.63 7.76
CA ARG A 137 6.49 -28.92 7.90
C ARG A 137 6.86 -28.20 6.59
N GLY A 138 7.10 -26.89 6.68
CA GLY A 138 7.49 -26.06 5.53
C GLY A 138 6.31 -25.56 4.69
N GLU A 139 5.09 -26.05 4.93
CA GLU A 139 3.90 -25.66 4.18
C GLU A 139 3.51 -24.22 4.47
N TRP A 140 3.60 -23.79 5.73
CA TRP A 140 3.40 -22.39 6.11
C TRP A 140 4.43 -21.48 5.43
N GLU A 141 5.73 -21.80 5.47
CA GLU A 141 6.75 -20.97 4.81
C GLU A 141 6.55 -20.91 3.29
N GLY A 142 6.18 -22.03 2.68
CA GLY A 142 5.85 -22.11 1.26
C GLY A 142 4.64 -21.24 0.91
N THR A 143 3.59 -21.30 1.73
CA THR A 143 2.36 -20.52 1.56
C THR A 143 2.61 -19.02 1.78
N ALA A 144 3.29 -18.64 2.85
CA ALA A 144 3.66 -17.27 3.15
C ALA A 144 4.54 -16.67 2.04
N ARG A 145 5.55 -17.40 1.58
CA ARG A 145 6.40 -16.99 0.45
C ARG A 145 5.60 -16.82 -0.83
N THR A 146 4.73 -17.77 -1.16
CA THR A 146 3.93 -17.71 -2.39
C THR A 146 2.95 -16.55 -2.35
N THR A 147 2.28 -16.35 -1.22
CA THR A 147 1.34 -15.25 -0.98
C THR A 147 2.05 -13.90 -1.08
N ALA A 148 3.18 -13.72 -0.38
CA ALA A 148 3.99 -12.51 -0.47
C ALA A 148 4.44 -12.23 -1.92
N ARG A 149 4.87 -13.27 -2.64
CA ARG A 149 5.25 -13.15 -4.05
C ARG A 149 4.10 -12.70 -4.94
N GLN A 150 2.93 -13.32 -4.80
CA GLN A 150 1.74 -12.98 -5.57
C GLN A 150 1.30 -11.54 -5.30
N LEU A 151 1.18 -11.15 -4.03
CA LEU A 151 0.79 -9.79 -3.64
C LEU A 151 1.82 -8.73 -4.08
N GLY A 152 3.11 -9.05 -3.96
CA GLY A 152 4.18 -8.17 -4.46
C GLY A 152 4.11 -7.98 -5.98
N ILE A 153 3.89 -9.05 -6.75
CA ILE A 153 3.70 -8.97 -8.21
C ILE A 153 2.44 -8.17 -8.56
N VAL A 154 1.32 -8.41 -7.88
CA VAL A 154 0.08 -7.64 -8.08
C VAL A 154 0.32 -6.16 -7.82
N THR A 155 1.04 -5.81 -6.76
CA THR A 155 1.40 -4.42 -6.44
C THR A 155 2.24 -3.79 -7.57
N ILE A 156 3.20 -4.53 -8.12
CA ILE A 156 4.02 -4.07 -9.25
C ILE A 156 3.15 -3.83 -10.49
N VAL A 157 2.27 -4.77 -10.83
CA VAL A 157 1.35 -4.66 -11.98
C VAL A 157 0.40 -3.47 -11.82
N LEU A 158 -0.19 -3.28 -10.64
CA LEU A 158 -1.06 -2.13 -10.36
C LEU A 158 -0.30 -0.80 -10.43
N GLY A 159 0.94 -0.76 -9.93
CA GLY A 159 1.82 0.41 -10.08
C GLY A 159 2.10 0.73 -11.55
N GLY A 160 2.44 -0.28 -12.34
CA GLY A 160 2.63 -0.15 -13.79
C GLY A 160 1.37 0.34 -14.52
N ALA A 161 0.20 -0.21 -14.17
CA ALA A 161 -1.08 0.20 -14.72
C ALA A 161 -1.40 1.68 -14.38
N ALA A 162 -1.15 2.11 -13.15
CA ALA A 162 -1.33 3.51 -12.73
C ALA A 162 -0.45 4.47 -13.55
N ILE A 163 0.82 4.11 -13.80
CA ILE A 163 1.72 4.87 -14.68
C ILE A 163 1.17 4.90 -16.10
N GLY A 164 0.76 3.75 -16.65
CA GLY A 164 0.22 3.66 -18.01
C GLY A 164 -1.03 4.53 -18.22
N VAL A 165 -1.98 4.48 -17.28
CA VAL A 165 -3.19 5.32 -17.29
C VAL A 165 -2.81 6.80 -17.22
N PHE A 166 -1.89 7.17 -16.33
CA PHE A 166 -1.42 8.54 -16.22
C PHE A 166 -0.81 9.04 -17.54
N VAL A 167 0.10 8.27 -18.14
CA VAL A 167 0.74 8.62 -19.42
C VAL A 167 -0.30 8.75 -20.54
N LEU A 168 -1.26 7.82 -20.62
CA LEU A 168 -2.33 7.86 -21.62
C LEU A 168 -3.17 9.14 -21.48
N LEU A 169 -3.58 9.49 -20.26
CA LEU A 169 -4.36 10.71 -19.99
C LEU A 169 -3.54 11.97 -20.27
N GLU A 170 -2.25 11.97 -19.94
CA GLU A 170 -1.34 13.08 -20.22
C GLU A 170 -1.13 13.29 -21.72
N VAL A 171 -0.97 12.22 -22.49
CA VAL A 171 -0.89 12.26 -23.96
C VAL A 171 -2.19 12.76 -24.56
N ARG A 172 -3.35 12.24 -24.12
CA ARG A 172 -4.67 12.73 -24.56
C ARG A 172 -4.85 14.21 -24.26
N ARG A 173 -4.45 14.65 -23.07
CA ARG A 173 -4.50 16.06 -22.65
C ARG A 173 -3.65 16.94 -23.55
N ARG A 174 -2.41 16.54 -23.84
CA ARG A 174 -1.48 17.31 -24.69
C ARG A 174 -1.91 17.34 -26.15
N ARG A 175 -2.49 16.25 -26.65
CA ARG A 175 -2.99 16.18 -28.04
C ARG A 175 -4.21 17.06 -28.26
N GLY A 176 -5.02 17.29 -27.23
CA GLY A 176 -6.14 18.23 -27.24
C GLY A 176 -7.27 17.81 -28.18
N VAL A 177 -8.51 18.04 -27.77
CA VAL A 177 -9.62 18.13 -28.71
C VAL A 177 -9.36 19.38 -29.54
N LYS A 178 -8.66 19.23 -30.68
CA LYS A 178 -8.65 20.24 -31.74
C LYS A 178 -10.10 20.42 -32.19
N GLY A 179 -10.77 21.50 -31.76
CA GLY A 179 -11.98 21.97 -32.44
C GLY A 179 -13.32 21.71 -31.75
N MET A 180 -13.45 21.94 -30.44
CA MET A 180 -14.76 22.45 -30.00
C MET A 180 -14.76 23.95 -30.29
N ILE A 181 -15.20 24.29 -31.51
CA ILE A 181 -15.61 25.65 -31.84
C ILE A 181 -16.73 25.95 -30.83
N VAL A 182 -16.40 26.68 -29.78
CA VAL A 182 -17.43 27.29 -28.94
C VAL A 182 -18.17 28.22 -29.90
N PRO A 183 -19.44 27.95 -30.25
CA PRO A 183 -20.18 28.88 -31.08
C PRO A 183 -20.10 30.24 -30.37
N PRO A 184 -19.87 31.33 -31.12
CA PRO A 184 -19.83 32.65 -30.51
C PRO A 184 -21.10 32.81 -29.67
N PRO A 185 -20.99 33.38 -28.45
CA PRO A 185 -22.16 33.63 -27.63
C PRO A 185 -23.20 34.35 -28.51
N PRO A 186 -24.47 33.93 -28.48
CA PRO A 186 -25.49 34.59 -29.28
C PRO A 186 -25.39 36.08 -29.01
N ALA A 187 -25.32 36.88 -30.09
CA ALA A 187 -25.24 38.32 -29.99
C ALA A 187 -26.31 38.76 -28.98
N LEU A 188 -25.87 39.31 -27.85
CA LEU A 188 -26.78 39.96 -26.92
C LEU A 188 -27.44 41.05 -27.76
N ALA A 189 -28.73 40.88 -28.07
CA ALA A 189 -29.51 41.96 -28.63
C ALA A 189 -29.40 43.11 -27.63
N GLU A 190 -28.65 44.16 -27.99
CA GLU A 190 -28.36 45.35 -27.17
C GLU A 190 -29.62 46.20 -26.87
N GLY A 191 -30.82 45.63 -26.93
CA GLY A 191 -32.08 46.35 -26.91
C GLY A 191 -32.88 46.35 -25.61
N GLN A 192 -32.46 45.68 -24.52
CA GLN A 192 -33.38 45.48 -23.38
C GLN A 192 -32.83 45.63 -21.94
N SER A 193 -31.70 46.31 -21.72
CA SER A 193 -31.17 46.47 -20.34
C SER A 193 -30.93 47.91 -19.87
N GLN A 194 -31.57 48.91 -20.49
CA GLN A 194 -31.54 50.30 -19.98
C GLN A 194 -32.79 50.78 -19.23
N THR A 195 -33.86 49.99 -19.10
CA THR A 195 -35.16 50.51 -18.62
C THR A 195 -35.63 50.06 -17.23
N VAL A 196 -34.78 49.47 -16.37
CA VAL A 196 -35.18 49.24 -14.95
C VAL A 196 -34.01 49.41 -13.98
N ARG A 197 -33.40 50.61 -13.94
CA ARG A 197 -32.59 51.01 -12.78
C ARG A 197 -32.77 52.47 -12.40
N THR A 198 -34.03 52.89 -12.37
CA THR A 198 -34.47 54.15 -11.78
C THR A 198 -35.75 53.87 -11.01
N GLY A 199 -35.62 53.70 -9.69
CA GLY A 199 -36.78 53.73 -8.79
C GLY A 199 -36.87 52.56 -7.83
N MET A 200 -36.19 52.69 -6.69
CA MET A 200 -36.53 52.21 -5.33
C MET A 200 -35.21 51.94 -4.63
N GLY A 201 -34.76 52.76 -3.69
CA GLY A 201 -35.55 53.41 -2.67
C GLY A 201 -35.08 52.85 -1.33
N ARG A 202 -34.29 53.66 -0.64
CA ARG A 202 -34.04 53.65 0.82
C ARG A 202 -34.97 52.74 1.64
N ARG A 203 -34.36 51.91 2.49
CA ARG A 203 -34.69 51.70 3.93
C ARG A 203 -33.53 50.87 4.51
N TRP A 204 -32.59 51.42 5.28
CA TRP A 204 -32.69 51.97 6.65
C TRP A 204 -33.03 50.89 7.71
N PHE A 205 -31.99 50.57 8.49
CA PHE A 205 -31.92 50.16 9.92
C PHE A 205 -32.28 48.74 10.37
N GLY A 206 -31.32 48.13 11.10
CA GLY A 206 -31.56 47.88 12.52
C GLY A 206 -31.08 46.54 13.10
N ARG A 207 -29.96 46.61 13.84
CA ARG A 207 -29.46 45.73 14.91
C ARG A 207 -28.87 44.37 14.56
#